data_AF-A0A9E1FBP8-F1
#
_entry.id   AF-A0A9E1FBP8-F1
#
_cell.length_a   1.000
_cell.length_b   1.000
_cell.length_c   1.000
_cell.angle_alpha   90.00
_cell.angle_beta   90.00
_cell.angle_gamma   90.00
#
_symmetry.space_group_name_H-M   'P 1'
#
loop_
_entity.id
_entity.type
_entity.pdbx_description
1 polymer ?
#
loop_
_entity_poly.entity_id
_entity_poly.type
_entity_poly.pdbx_seq_one_letter_code
_entity_poly.pdbx_strand_id
1 'polypeptide(L)'
;MKNANLSFKGQIPFNEEFGDIYFNTDKPLLESEFVFASALDEIWQSKDSFIVAETGFGAGLNFFTLCKKFKTSSKNLHFVSIEKSPIKKEDLLKIYENLGIFKAYAKKLVSLYPPLISGIHRINFAPNITLDLCYGEADQILPELDFAADIWFL
;
A
#
# COMPACT_ATOMS: atom_id res chain seq x y z
N MET A 1 -8.82 15.36 -8.01
CA MET A 1 -7.75 14.33 -7.96
C MET A 1 -6.74 14.58 -9.07
N LYS A 2 -5.47 14.34 -8.78
CA LYS A 2 -4.36 14.31 -9.74
C LYS A 2 -3.46 13.13 -9.36
N ASN A 3 -2.73 12.55 -10.33
CA ASN A 3 -1.67 11.60 -9.96
C ASN A 3 -0.48 12.33 -9.32
N ALA A 4 0.37 11.59 -8.61
CA ALA A 4 1.66 12.11 -8.15
C ALA A 4 2.48 12.70 -9.30
N ASN A 5 3.16 13.82 -9.03
CA ASN A 5 4.22 14.33 -9.88
C ASN A 5 5.51 13.56 -9.57
N LEU A 6 5.75 12.51 -10.35
CA LEU A 6 6.86 11.57 -10.15
C LEU A 6 7.96 11.82 -11.19
N SER A 7 9.20 11.86 -10.73
CA SER A 7 10.39 11.71 -11.56
C SER A 7 11.23 10.52 -11.10
N PHE A 8 12.21 10.12 -11.89
CA PHE A 8 13.16 9.07 -11.53
C PHE A 8 14.58 9.64 -11.48
N LYS A 9 15.22 9.60 -10.31
CA LYS A 9 16.64 9.91 -10.14
C LYS A 9 17.42 8.61 -10.28
N GLY A 10 17.81 8.28 -11.51
CA GLY A 10 18.28 6.93 -11.85
C GLY A 10 17.12 5.94 -11.80
N GLN A 11 17.17 4.94 -10.91
CA GLN A 11 16.07 3.99 -10.70
C GLN A 11 15.15 4.38 -9.52
N ILE A 12 15.49 5.43 -8.79
CA ILE A 12 14.82 5.82 -7.54
C ILE A 12 13.62 6.71 -7.86
N PRO A 13 12.38 6.32 -7.47
CA PRO A 13 11.19 7.15 -7.62
C PRO A 13 11.25 8.36 -6.67
N PHE A 14 11.20 9.56 -7.24
CA PHE A 14 11.26 10.83 -6.52
C PHE A 14 9.94 11.59 -6.68
N ASN A 15 9.35 12.02 -5.55
CA ASN A 15 8.16 12.84 -5.52
C ASN A 15 8.55 14.33 -5.60
N GLU A 16 8.25 14.97 -6.72
CA GLU A 16 8.60 16.37 -6.95
C GLU A 16 7.79 17.35 -6.08
N GLU A 17 6.62 16.94 -5.59
CA GLU A 17 5.77 17.80 -4.74
C GLU A 17 6.26 17.84 -3.30
N PHE A 18 6.71 16.71 -2.77
CA PHE A 18 7.23 16.61 -1.39
C PHE A 18 8.75 16.75 -1.32
N GLY A 19 9.46 16.66 -2.45
CA GLY A 19 10.90 16.79 -2.50
C GLY A 19 11.66 15.59 -1.93
N ASP A 20 11.04 14.41 -1.89
CA ASP A 20 11.59 13.21 -1.25
C ASP A 20 11.43 11.94 -2.11
N ILE A 21 12.20 10.90 -1.79
CA ILE A 21 12.08 9.58 -2.43
C ILE A 21 10.93 8.79 -1.79
N TYR A 22 10.26 7.92 -2.57
CA TYR A 22 9.18 7.08 -2.01
C TYR A 22 9.69 5.99 -1.08
N PHE A 23 10.88 5.46 -1.34
CA PHE A 23 11.57 4.46 -0.51
C PHE A 23 13.02 4.34 -0.98
N ASN A 24 13.88 3.84 -0.10
CA ASN A 24 15.26 3.52 -0.46
C ASN A 24 15.31 2.27 -1.33
N THR A 25 15.86 2.36 -2.55
CA THR A 25 15.94 1.23 -3.49
C THR A 25 16.96 0.16 -3.09
N ASP A 26 17.94 0.47 -2.24
CA ASP A 26 18.94 -0.51 -1.80
C ASP A 26 18.38 -1.46 -0.74
N LYS A 27 17.42 -1.00 0.06
CA LYS A 27 16.81 -1.76 1.17
C LYS A 27 15.30 -1.50 1.35
N PRO A 28 14.50 -1.53 0.27
CA PRO A 28 13.09 -1.11 0.31
C PRO A 28 12.26 -1.98 1.26
N LEU A 29 12.67 -3.23 1.44
CA LEU A 29 11.98 -4.20 2.31
C LEU A 29 12.39 -4.14 3.77
N LEU A 30 13.62 -3.71 4.10
CA LEU A 30 14.11 -3.86 5.48
C LEU A 30 13.44 -2.88 6.44
N GLU A 31 13.19 -1.65 5.99
CA GLU A 31 12.45 -0.66 6.79
C GLU A 31 10.99 -1.10 6.98
N SER A 32 10.36 -1.56 5.90
CA SER A 32 9.01 -2.13 5.91
C SER A 32 8.91 -3.36 6.83
N GLU A 33 9.64 -4.43 6.52
CA GLU A 33 9.55 -5.71 7.24
C GLU A 33 9.85 -5.58 8.74
N PHE A 34 10.79 -4.73 9.15
CA PHE A 34 11.18 -4.60 10.57
C PHE A 34 10.12 -3.88 11.42
N VAL A 35 9.59 -2.76 10.92
CA VAL A 35 8.52 -2.01 11.61
C VAL A 35 7.23 -2.84 11.65
N PHE A 36 6.92 -3.58 10.57
CA PHE A 36 5.71 -4.40 10.51
C PHE A 36 5.78 -5.69 11.31
N ALA A 37 6.91 -6.41 11.29
CA ALA A 37 7.04 -7.67 12.01
C ALA A 37 6.82 -7.45 13.51
N SER A 38 7.50 -6.45 14.08
CA SER A 38 7.39 -6.14 15.50
C SER A 38 5.97 -5.75 15.92
N ALA A 39 5.29 -4.87 15.18
CA ALA A 39 3.99 -4.36 15.57
C ALA A 39 2.83 -5.35 15.33
N LEU A 40 2.95 -6.25 14.34
CA LEU A 40 1.91 -7.27 14.09
C LEU A 40 2.06 -8.50 14.96
N ASP A 41 3.26 -8.86 15.39
CA ASP A 41 3.49 -10.12 16.11
C ASP A 41 2.74 -10.17 17.46
N GLU A 42 2.58 -9.03 18.14
CA GLU A 42 1.85 -8.95 19.41
C GLU A 42 0.35 -9.26 19.25
N ILE A 43 -0.27 -8.77 18.18
CA ILE A 43 -1.70 -8.97 17.91
C ILE A 43 -1.98 -10.20 17.05
N TRP A 44 -0.96 -10.77 16.40
CA TRP A 44 -1.11 -11.89 15.47
C TRP A 44 -1.75 -13.12 16.11
N GLN A 45 -1.41 -13.38 17.37
CA GLN A 45 -1.88 -14.56 18.11
C GLN A 45 -3.31 -14.40 18.63
N SER A 46 -3.82 -13.17 18.78
CA SER A 46 -5.10 -12.90 19.45
C SER A 46 -6.27 -12.68 18.49
N LYS A 47 -6.02 -12.53 17.19
CA LYS A 47 -7.05 -12.21 16.19
C LYS A 47 -6.95 -13.07 14.94
N ASP A 48 -8.11 -13.34 14.32
CA ASP A 48 -8.19 -14.05 13.04
C ASP A 48 -8.51 -13.14 11.85
N SER A 49 -8.86 -11.89 12.11
CA SER A 49 -9.06 -10.85 11.10
C SER A 49 -8.37 -9.58 11.56
N PHE A 50 -7.71 -8.91 10.62
CA PHE A 50 -6.88 -7.74 10.87
C PHE A 50 -7.30 -6.61 9.95
N ILE A 51 -7.55 -5.44 10.53
CA ILE A 51 -7.74 -4.20 9.81
C ILE A 51 -6.47 -3.37 9.99
N VAL A 52 -5.70 -3.25 8.91
CA VAL A 52 -4.51 -2.40 8.87
C VAL A 52 -4.87 -1.14 8.12
N ALA A 53 -4.54 0.02 8.68
CA ALA A 53 -4.75 1.30 8.02
C ALA A 53 -3.43 2.03 7.75
N GLU A 54 -3.38 2.80 6.67
CA GLU A 54 -2.20 3.55 6.24
C GLU A 54 -2.57 4.91 5.67
N THR A 55 -1.73 5.91 5.92
CA THR A 55 -1.74 7.18 5.18
C THR A 55 -0.61 7.22 4.16
N GLY A 56 -0.95 7.30 2.88
CA GLY A 56 0.00 7.28 1.78
C GLY A 56 0.27 5.84 1.30
N PHE A 57 -0.42 5.44 0.24
CA PHE A 57 -0.23 4.11 -0.37
C PHE A 57 1.08 4.03 -1.15
N GLY A 58 1.43 5.12 -1.86
CA GLY A 58 2.60 5.19 -2.71
C GLY A 58 2.69 4.03 -3.69
N ALA A 59 3.76 3.23 -3.57
CA ALA A 59 3.99 2.05 -4.40
C ALA A 59 3.38 0.75 -3.82
N GLY A 60 2.70 0.79 -2.67
CA GLY A 60 2.03 -0.36 -2.07
C GLY A 60 2.95 -1.42 -1.47
N LEU A 61 4.19 -1.05 -1.09
CA LEU A 61 5.19 -2.02 -0.59
C LEU A 61 4.80 -2.60 0.77
N ASN A 62 4.20 -1.78 1.64
CA ASN A 62 3.69 -2.20 2.95
C ASN A 62 2.58 -3.24 2.76
N PHE A 63 1.63 -2.95 1.87
CA PHE A 63 0.57 -3.88 1.47
C PHE A 63 1.12 -5.20 0.92
N PHE A 64 2.14 -5.18 0.04
CA PHE A 64 2.73 -6.42 -0.49
C PHE A 64 3.45 -7.25 0.57
N THR A 65 4.10 -6.60 1.53
CA THR A 65 4.74 -7.27 2.68
C THR A 65 3.71 -8.03 3.50
N LEU A 66 2.56 -7.41 3.76
CA LEU A 66 1.45 -8.08 4.45
C LEU A 66 0.81 -9.18 3.60
N CYS A 67 0.62 -8.97 2.30
CA CYS A 67 0.12 -10.01 1.42
C CYS A 67 0.98 -11.28 1.49
N LYS A 68 2.31 -11.15 1.62
CA LYS A 68 3.22 -12.28 1.81
C LYS A 68 2.98 -13.01 3.14
N LYS A 69 2.82 -12.28 4.25
CA LYS A 69 2.54 -12.86 5.58
C LYS A 69 1.18 -13.57 5.63
N PHE A 70 0.15 -12.97 5.03
CA PHE A 70 -1.22 -13.49 5.06
C PHE A 70 -1.49 -14.61 4.06
N LYS A 71 -0.74 -14.71 2.96
CA LYS A 71 -0.92 -15.73 1.92
C LYS A 71 -0.87 -17.17 2.46
N THR A 72 -0.05 -17.43 3.47
CA THR A 72 0.10 -18.76 4.08
C THR A 72 -0.68 -18.92 5.39
N SER A 73 -1.45 -17.90 5.79
CA SER A 73 -2.24 -17.91 7.02
C SER A 73 -3.70 -18.23 6.73
N SER A 74 -4.43 -18.73 7.73
CA SER A 74 -5.90 -18.84 7.70
C SER A 74 -6.60 -17.54 8.13
N LYS A 75 -5.83 -16.47 8.35
CA LYS A 75 -6.30 -15.19 8.89
C LYS A 75 -6.68 -14.25 7.75
N ASN A 76 -7.59 -13.30 8.01
CA ASN A 76 -8.05 -12.32 7.04
C ASN A 76 -7.35 -10.98 7.22
N LEU A 77 -7.03 -10.32 6.12
CA LEU A 77 -6.50 -8.97 6.07
C LEU A 77 -7.49 -8.06 5.34
N HIS A 78 -7.85 -6.95 5.99
CA HIS A 78 -8.44 -5.79 5.37
C HIS A 78 -7.43 -4.65 5.48
N PHE A 79 -6.85 -4.24 4.36
CA PHE A 79 -5.92 -3.13 4.29
C PHE A 79 -6.66 -1.89 3.79
N VAL A 80 -6.61 -0.80 4.54
CA VAL A 80 -7.22 0.49 4.19
C VAL A 80 -6.09 1.49 3.99
N SER A 81 -5.94 2.04 2.79
CA SER A 81 -4.91 3.05 2.52
C SER A 81 -5.52 4.30 1.94
N ILE A 82 -5.13 5.45 2.48
CA ILE A 82 -5.64 6.76 2.07
C ILE A 82 -4.56 7.46 1.25
N GLU A 83 -4.86 7.74 -0.01
CA GLU A 83 -3.90 8.25 -0.98
C GLU A 83 -4.44 9.51 -1.67
N LYS A 84 -3.73 10.62 -1.46
CA LYS A 84 -4.05 11.92 -2.04
C LYS A 84 -3.70 11.99 -3.53
N SER A 85 -2.55 11.42 -3.89
CA SER A 85 -1.93 11.59 -5.19
C SER A 85 -1.39 10.25 -5.68
N PRO A 86 -2.26 9.31 -6.12
CA PRO A 86 -1.81 7.97 -6.49
C PRO A 86 -0.83 8.02 -7.66
N ILE A 87 0.21 7.17 -7.60
CA ILE A 87 1.20 7.05 -8.68
C ILE A 87 0.50 6.52 -9.94
N LYS A 88 0.89 7.03 -11.11
CA LYS A 88 0.36 6.55 -12.40
C LYS A 88 0.67 5.07 -12.57
N LYS A 89 -0.28 4.34 -13.17
CA LYS A 89 -0.14 2.90 -13.46
C LYS A 89 1.14 2.56 -14.24
N GLU A 90 1.51 3.40 -15.21
CA GLU A 90 2.73 3.25 -16.01
C GLU A 90 4.01 3.43 -15.19
N ASP A 91 3.99 4.35 -14.24
CA ASP A 91 5.14 4.61 -13.38
C ASP A 91 5.26 3.56 -12.27
N LEU A 92 4.13 3.05 -11.75
CA LEU A 92 4.12 1.87 -10.87
C LEU A 92 4.76 0.66 -11.56
N LEU A 93 4.46 0.42 -12.84
CA LEU A 93 5.08 -0.65 -13.61
C LEU A 93 6.61 -0.50 -13.65
N LYS A 94 7.11 0.70 -13.97
CA LYS A 94 8.57 0.98 -13.96
C LYS A 94 9.18 0.78 -12.58
N ILE A 95 8.51 1.26 -11.53
CA ILE A 95 8.94 1.05 -10.14
C ILE A 95 9.10 -0.44 -9.83
N TYR A 96 8.09 -1.25 -10.17
CA TYR A 96 8.10 -2.68 -9.90
C TYR A 96 9.12 -3.45 -10.74
N GLU A 97 9.35 -3.02 -11.98
CA GLU A 97 10.40 -3.57 -12.83
C GLU A 97 11.80 -3.32 -12.24
N ASN A 98 12.07 -2.08 -11.82
CA ASN A 98 13.34 -1.69 -11.19
C ASN A 98 13.57 -2.43 -9.85
N LEU A 99 12.52 -2.57 -9.05
CA LEU A 99 12.58 -3.27 -7.76
C LEU A 99 12.83 -4.77 -7.90
N GLY A 100 12.30 -5.42 -8.95
CA GLY A 100 12.49 -6.84 -9.20
C GLY A 100 11.81 -7.81 -8.21
N ILE A 101 11.18 -7.30 -7.15
CA ILE A 101 10.47 -8.06 -6.10
C ILE A 101 8.95 -8.02 -6.28
N PHE A 102 8.23 -8.90 -5.57
CA PHE A 102 6.76 -8.98 -5.59
C PHE A 102 6.09 -9.09 -6.97
N LYS A 103 6.81 -9.56 -8.00
CA LYS A 103 6.35 -9.54 -9.42
C LYS A 103 4.90 -10.01 -9.62
N ALA A 104 4.47 -11.07 -8.94
CA ALA A 104 3.10 -11.57 -9.05
C ALA A 104 2.07 -10.62 -8.43
N TYR A 105 2.36 -10.05 -7.24
CA TYR A 105 1.50 -9.07 -6.59
C TYR A 105 1.48 -7.74 -7.35
N ALA A 106 2.63 -7.27 -7.81
CA ALA A 106 2.77 -6.08 -8.64
C ALA A 106 1.89 -6.17 -9.90
N LYS A 107 2.02 -7.25 -10.68
CA LYS A 107 1.17 -7.47 -11.86
C LYS A 107 -0.31 -7.50 -11.52
N LYS A 108 -0.69 -8.18 -10.43
CA LYS A 108 -2.08 -8.26 -10.00
C LYS A 108 -2.62 -6.88 -9.60
N LEU A 109 -1.89 -6.13 -8.77
CA LEU A 109 -2.29 -4.80 -8.34
C LEU A 109 -2.43 -3.87 -9.53
N VAL A 110 -1.47 -3.84 -10.44
CA VAL A 110 -1.53 -3.04 -11.67
C VAL A 110 -2.76 -3.40 -12.52
N SER A 111 -3.12 -4.68 -12.61
CA SER A 111 -4.30 -5.11 -13.36
C SER A 111 -5.62 -4.66 -12.72
N LEU A 112 -5.65 -4.53 -11.39
CA LEU A 112 -6.82 -4.12 -10.60
C LEU A 112 -6.76 -2.64 -10.18
N TYR A 113 -5.73 -1.90 -10.61
CA TYR A 113 -5.47 -0.55 -10.14
C TYR A 113 -6.63 0.37 -10.58
N PRO A 114 -7.26 1.09 -9.64
CA PRO A 114 -8.50 1.79 -9.93
C PRO A 114 -8.26 3.02 -10.80
N PRO A 115 -9.30 3.51 -11.50
CA PRO A 115 -9.22 4.77 -12.21
C PRO A 115 -9.00 5.94 -11.22
N LEU A 116 -8.43 7.05 -11.71
CA LEU A 116 -8.19 8.26 -10.91
C LEU A 116 -9.49 9.01 -10.61
N ILE A 117 -10.32 8.44 -9.75
CA ILE A 117 -11.61 8.97 -9.30
C ILE A 117 -11.58 9.03 -7.78
N SER A 118 -12.01 10.14 -7.17
CA SER A 118 -12.04 10.24 -5.71
C SER A 118 -13.05 9.24 -5.11
N GLY A 119 -12.77 8.80 -3.88
CA GLY A 119 -13.63 7.86 -3.14
C GLY A 119 -12.94 6.53 -2.84
N ILE A 120 -13.73 5.56 -2.41
CA ILE A 120 -13.26 4.27 -1.91
C ILE A 120 -13.23 3.24 -3.04
N HIS A 121 -12.05 2.69 -3.32
CA HIS A 121 -11.86 1.63 -4.31
C HIS A 121 -11.55 0.31 -3.63
N ARG A 122 -12.53 -0.60 -3.58
CA ARG A 122 -12.33 -1.94 -3.00
C ARG A 122 -11.77 -2.93 -4.01
N ILE A 123 -10.69 -3.58 -3.63
CA ILE A 123 -9.97 -4.59 -4.40
C ILE A 123 -9.91 -5.89 -3.59
N ASN A 124 -10.60 -6.92 -4.07
CA ASN A 124 -10.48 -8.28 -3.53
C ASN A 124 -9.17 -8.91 -4.05
N PHE A 125 -8.08 -8.70 -3.32
CA PHE A 125 -6.74 -9.04 -3.78
C PHE A 125 -6.40 -10.53 -3.61
N ALA A 126 -6.98 -11.22 -2.64
CA ALA A 126 -6.94 -12.67 -2.46
C ALA A 126 -8.19 -13.13 -1.67
N PRO A 127 -8.46 -14.44 -1.55
CA PRO A 127 -9.62 -14.91 -0.79
C PRO A 127 -9.70 -14.36 0.65
N ASN A 128 -8.54 -14.15 1.29
CA ASN A 128 -8.40 -13.62 2.64
C ASN A 128 -7.78 -12.22 2.69
N ILE A 129 -7.70 -11.49 1.56
CA ILE A 129 -7.06 -10.17 1.49
C ILE A 129 -7.93 -9.20 0.70
N THR A 130 -8.41 -8.17 1.39
CA THR A 130 -9.14 -7.03 0.83
C THR A 130 -8.28 -5.77 0.95
N LEU A 131 -8.22 -4.97 -0.10
CA LEU A 131 -7.60 -3.64 -0.12
C LEU A 131 -8.67 -2.60 -0.42
N ASP A 132 -8.90 -1.66 0.49
CA ASP A 132 -9.61 -0.42 0.23
C ASP A 132 -8.60 0.69 -0.03
N LEU A 133 -8.47 1.08 -1.29
CA LEU A 133 -7.62 2.18 -1.71
C LEU A 133 -8.49 3.43 -1.82
N CYS A 134 -8.36 4.35 -0.87
CA CYS A 134 -9.23 5.50 -0.72
C CYS A 134 -8.54 6.74 -1.31
N TYR A 135 -9.12 7.31 -2.37
CA TYR A 135 -8.56 8.43 -3.11
C TYR A 135 -9.13 9.77 -2.66
N GLY A 136 -8.30 10.59 -2.04
CA GLY A 136 -8.65 11.92 -1.57
C GLY A 136 -7.72 12.41 -0.46
N GLU A 137 -8.00 13.63 0.02
CA GLU A 137 -7.31 14.16 1.20
C GLU A 137 -7.76 13.40 2.46
N ALA A 138 -6.84 13.13 3.38
CA ALA A 138 -7.14 12.33 4.56
C ALA A 138 -8.22 12.95 5.45
N ASP A 139 -8.21 14.28 5.60
CA ASP A 139 -9.21 15.03 6.37
C ASP A 139 -10.62 14.98 5.77
N GLN A 140 -10.74 14.72 4.46
CA GLN A 140 -12.00 14.59 3.74
C GLN A 140 -12.50 13.15 3.73
N ILE A 141 -11.60 12.19 3.52
CA ILE A 141 -11.95 10.78 3.34
C ILE A 141 -12.15 10.08 4.68
N LEU A 142 -11.29 10.32 5.68
CA LEU A 142 -11.36 9.62 6.97
C LEU A 142 -12.74 9.69 7.64
N PRO A 143 -13.44 10.84 7.66
CA PRO A 143 -14.78 10.92 8.26
C PRO A 143 -15.85 10.08 7.54
N GLU A 144 -15.63 9.70 6.29
CA GLU A 144 -16.55 8.87 5.50
C GLU A 144 -16.31 7.37 5.68
N LEU A 145 -15.19 6.98 6.31
CA LEU A 145 -14.81 5.59 6.50
C LEU A 145 -15.35 5.07 7.85
N ASP A 146 -16.02 3.92 7.81
CA ASP A 146 -16.50 3.20 8.99
C ASP A 146 -15.65 1.94 9.22
N PHE A 147 -14.54 2.10 9.96
CA PHE A 147 -13.69 0.99 10.39
C PHE A 147 -12.95 1.34 11.69
N ALA A 148 -12.46 0.30 12.39
CA ALA A 148 -11.53 0.44 13.50
C ALA A 148 -10.23 -0.28 13.15
N ALA A 149 -9.14 0.47 12.96
CA ALA A 149 -7.85 -0.13 12.66
C ALA A 149 -7.30 -0.87 13.89
N ASP A 150 -6.80 -2.07 13.68
CA ASP A 150 -5.99 -2.77 14.68
C ASP A 150 -4.59 -2.13 14.78
N ILE A 151 -4.11 -1.57 13.67
CA ILE A 151 -2.81 -0.90 13.57
C ILE A 151 -2.84 0.15 12.45
N TRP A 152 -2.11 1.25 12.69
CA TRP A 152 -1.89 2.33 11.72
C TRP A 152 -0.42 2.36 11.29
N PHE A 153 -0.20 2.50 9.97
CA PHE A 153 1.09 2.83 9.37
C PHE A 153 1.05 4.31 8.96
N LEU A 154 1.96 5.11 9.53
CA LEU A 154 2.03 6.57 9.37
C LEU A 154 3.34 6.96 8.72
#